data_AF-A0A7S2L053-F1
#
_entry.id   AF-A0A7S2L053-F1
#
_cell.length_a   1.000
_cell.length_b   1.000
_cell.length_c   1.000
_cell.angle_alpha   90.00
_cell.angle_beta   90.00
_cell.angle_gamma   90.00
#
_symmetry.space_group_name_H-M   'P 1'
#
loop_
_entity.id
_entity.type
_entity.pdbx_description
1 polymer ?
#
loop_
_entity_poly.entity_id
_entity_poly.type
_entity_poly.pdbx_seq_one_letter_code
_entity_poly.pdbx_strand_id
1 'polypeptide(L)'
;RDSVVSRKWKDIKLAMLQKAQMIDLSVPFNGNRSVFVARSCIDSDNDRLTEIIGCCEVIEERIAISQKQKSPRVRPIIENLAVNEEYRRQGVGKALLEACEQNVQTWIPFHDDIFAQVEDGNLKAKEFFMDNNFKVVYSDDDCKKDDLEGLAFSQ
;
A
#
# COMPACT_ATOMS: atom_id res chain seq x y z
N ARG A 1 27.70 13.40 -16.91
CA ARG A 1 28.31 12.06 -17.17
C ARG A 1 28.02 11.22 -15.93
N ASP A 2 26.89 10.53 -15.90
CA ASP A 2 26.57 9.64 -14.78
C ASP A 2 27.50 8.43 -14.83
N SER A 3 28.22 8.19 -13.74
CA SER A 3 29.25 7.17 -13.67
C SER A 3 28.63 5.77 -13.67
N VAL A 4 29.33 4.81 -14.28
CA VAL A 4 28.97 3.37 -14.27
C VAL A 4 28.70 2.84 -12.86
N VAL A 5 29.33 3.46 -11.86
CA VAL A 5 29.13 3.19 -10.44
C VAL A 5 27.70 3.52 -10.01
N SER A 6 27.16 4.69 -10.39
CA SER A 6 25.76 5.09 -10.08
C SER A 6 24.72 4.09 -10.59
N ARG A 7 24.93 3.53 -11.79
CA ARG A 7 24.03 2.51 -12.35
C ARG A 7 24.09 1.20 -11.57
N LYS A 8 25.30 0.68 -11.30
CA LYS A 8 25.47 -0.53 -10.47
C LYS A 8 24.84 -0.40 -9.09
N TRP A 9 24.92 0.78 -8.46
CA TRP A 9 24.28 1.03 -7.16
C TRP A 9 22.75 1.03 -7.24
N LYS A 10 22.15 1.57 -8.32
CA LYS A 10 20.70 1.50 -8.55
C LYS A 10 20.23 0.06 -8.72
N ASP A 11 20.98 -0.75 -9.46
CA ASP A 11 20.64 -2.16 -9.71
C ASP A 11 20.71 -2.99 -8.42
N ILE A 12 21.71 -2.73 -7.57
CA ILE A 12 21.84 -3.38 -6.26
C ILE A 12 20.67 -2.97 -5.34
N LYS A 13 20.31 -1.68 -5.27
CA LYS A 13 19.15 -1.23 -4.50
C LYS A 13 17.86 -1.90 -4.97
N LEU A 14 17.65 -1.99 -6.29
CA LEU A 14 16.47 -2.64 -6.86
C LEU A 14 16.42 -4.13 -6.50
N ALA A 15 17.54 -4.84 -6.65
CA ALA A 15 17.62 -6.26 -6.29
C ALA A 15 17.39 -6.49 -4.79
N MET A 16 17.87 -5.61 -3.92
CA MET A 16 17.62 -5.66 -2.48
C MET A 16 16.15 -5.40 -2.15
N LEU A 17 15.50 -4.42 -2.80
CA LEU A 17 14.07 -4.16 -2.65
C LEU A 17 13.23 -5.34 -3.10
N GLN A 18 13.56 -5.94 -4.25
CA GLN A 18 12.89 -7.15 -4.75
C GLN A 18 13.05 -8.32 -3.78
N LYS A 19 14.26 -8.51 -3.21
CA LYS A 19 14.51 -9.56 -2.23
C LYS A 19 13.76 -9.33 -0.92
N ALA A 20 13.69 -8.08 -0.45
CA ALA A 20 12.92 -7.72 0.74
C ALA A 20 11.42 -7.98 0.53
N GLN A 21 10.87 -7.56 -0.61
CA GLN A 21 9.48 -7.85 -1.00
C GLN A 21 9.20 -9.35 -1.09
N MET A 22 10.11 -10.13 -1.69
CA MET A 22 10.00 -11.59 -1.76
C MET A 22 10.02 -12.24 -0.38
N ILE A 23 10.87 -11.75 0.52
CA ILE A 23 10.91 -12.24 1.91
C ILE A 23 9.58 -11.94 2.58
N ASP A 24 9.08 -10.71 2.48
CA ASP A 24 7.84 -10.26 3.09
C ASP A 24 6.60 -11.00 2.57
N LEU A 25 6.60 -11.37 1.28
CA LEU A 25 5.62 -12.28 0.68
C LEU A 25 5.77 -13.73 1.17
N SER A 26 6.98 -14.15 1.56
CA SER A 26 7.30 -15.51 2.00
C SER A 26 7.19 -15.72 3.51
N VAL A 27 7.10 -14.66 4.32
CA VAL A 27 6.87 -14.78 5.75
C VAL A 27 5.44 -15.32 5.93
N PRO A 28 5.25 -16.43 6.66
CA PRO A 28 3.91 -16.91 6.97
C PRO A 28 3.18 -15.85 7.79
N PHE A 29 2.32 -15.10 7.12
CA PHE A 29 1.43 -14.14 7.75
C PHE A 29 0.27 -14.91 8.41
N ASN A 30 0.08 -14.73 9.71
CA ASN A 30 -0.89 -15.48 10.53
C ASN A 30 -2.33 -14.93 10.44
N GLY A 31 -2.68 -14.25 9.36
CA GLY A 31 -4.02 -13.72 9.13
C GLY A 31 -4.39 -13.71 7.66
N ASN A 32 -5.55 -13.14 7.37
CA ASN A 32 -6.03 -13.01 6.00
C ASN A 32 -5.23 -11.94 5.23
N ARG A 33 -4.92 -12.22 3.96
CA ARG A 33 -4.22 -11.31 3.05
C ARG A 33 -4.81 -11.46 1.65
N SER A 34 -5.01 -10.35 0.96
CA SER A 34 -5.47 -10.37 -0.43
C SER A 34 -4.93 -9.18 -1.20
N VAL A 35 -4.53 -9.43 -2.44
CA VAL A 35 -4.02 -8.40 -3.36
C VAL A 35 -4.92 -8.37 -4.59
N PHE A 36 -5.49 -7.22 -4.87
CA PHE A 36 -6.28 -6.94 -6.06
C PHE A 36 -5.45 -6.15 -7.06
N VAL A 37 -5.58 -6.50 -8.33
CA VAL A 37 -4.80 -5.89 -9.42
C VAL A 37 -5.75 -5.42 -10.50
N ALA A 38 -5.63 -4.15 -10.86
CA ALA A 38 -6.35 -3.57 -11.99
C ALA A 38 -5.53 -3.76 -13.26
N ARG A 39 -6.21 -4.15 -14.34
CA ARG A 39 -5.57 -4.42 -15.64
C ARG A 39 -6.23 -3.60 -16.75
N SER A 40 -5.40 -3.01 -17.60
CA SER A 40 -5.84 -2.40 -18.86
C SER A 40 -5.61 -3.39 -19.99
N CYS A 41 -6.53 -3.42 -20.96
CA CYS A 41 -6.37 -4.15 -22.21
C CYS A 41 -6.08 -3.15 -23.31
N ILE A 42 -4.94 -3.31 -23.97
CA ILE A 42 -4.59 -2.57 -25.17
C ILE A 42 -4.75 -3.55 -26.33
N ASP A 43 -5.83 -3.39 -27.10
CA ASP A 43 -6.01 -4.13 -28.34
C ASP A 43 -5.06 -3.53 -29.38
N SER A 44 -3.95 -4.22 -29.64
CA SER A 44 -3.11 -3.98 -30.82
C SER A 44 -3.47 -5.02 -31.88
N ASP A 45 -3.37 -4.66 -33.16
CA ASP A 45 -3.97 -5.35 -34.33
C ASP A 45 -3.79 -6.88 -34.44
N ASN A 46 -2.98 -7.56 -33.60
CA ASN A 46 -2.97 -9.02 -33.48
C ASN A 46 -2.50 -9.57 -32.10
N ASP A 47 -2.33 -8.72 -31.07
CA ASP A 47 -1.90 -9.18 -29.74
C ASP A 47 -2.59 -8.39 -28.61
N ARG A 48 -3.14 -9.12 -27.64
CA ARG A 48 -3.83 -8.57 -26.47
C ARG A 48 -2.83 -8.35 -25.36
N LEU A 49 -2.24 -7.15 -25.34
CA LEU A 49 -1.35 -6.75 -24.26
C LEU A 49 -2.19 -6.36 -23.04
N THR A 50 -1.92 -7.02 -21.93
CA THR A 50 -2.53 -6.72 -20.63
C THR A 50 -1.52 -6.02 -19.74
N GLU A 51 -1.79 -4.77 -19.40
CA GLU A 51 -0.93 -3.96 -18.53
C GLU A 51 -1.51 -3.92 -17.12
N ILE A 52 -0.68 -4.06 -16.09
CA ILE A 52 -1.09 -3.80 -14.70
C ILE A 52 -1.06 -2.29 -14.45
N ILE A 53 -2.21 -1.72 -14.14
CA ILE A 53 -2.39 -0.27 -14.00
C ILE A 53 -2.66 0.18 -12.56
N GLY A 54 -2.77 -0.76 -11.63
CA GLY A 54 -2.89 -0.48 -10.21
C GLY A 54 -3.01 -1.73 -9.37
N CYS A 55 -2.80 -1.58 -8.08
CA CYS A 55 -3.00 -2.62 -7.09
C CYS A 55 -3.58 -2.05 -5.80
N CYS A 56 -4.25 -2.91 -5.05
CA CYS A 56 -4.66 -2.64 -3.68
C CYS A 56 -4.47 -3.91 -2.86
N GLU A 57 -3.80 -3.77 -1.74
CA GLU A 57 -3.56 -4.85 -0.80
C GLU A 57 -4.32 -4.60 0.49
N VAL A 58 -4.98 -5.65 0.97
CA VAL A 58 -5.59 -5.70 2.29
C VAL A 58 -5.01 -6.86 3.08
N ILE A 59 -4.59 -6.57 4.30
CA ILE A 59 -4.07 -7.55 5.25
C ILE A 59 -4.85 -7.49 6.55
N GLU A 60 -4.89 -8.56 7.33
CA GLU A 60 -5.11 -8.44 8.77
C GLU A 60 -3.82 -7.92 9.41
N GLU A 61 -3.91 -7.14 10.47
CA GLU A 61 -2.76 -6.84 11.31
C GLU A 61 -3.23 -6.56 12.73
N ARG A 62 -2.38 -6.84 13.70
CA ARG A 62 -2.64 -6.55 15.10
C ARG A 62 -2.18 -5.12 15.43
N ILE A 63 -3.10 -4.16 15.35
CA ILE A 63 -2.82 -2.74 15.61
C ILE A 63 -3.59 -2.18 16.82
N ALA A 64 -3.03 -1.13 17.44
CA ALA A 64 -3.70 -0.29 18.41
C ALA A 64 -4.01 1.07 17.76
N ILE A 65 -5.28 1.48 17.79
CA ILE A 65 -5.76 2.70 17.11
C ILE A 65 -5.94 3.89 18.08
N SER A 66 -5.50 3.77 19.33
CA SER A 66 -5.41 4.90 20.26
C SER A 66 -4.51 4.56 21.44
N GLN A 67 -3.87 5.57 22.01
CA GLN A 67 -3.10 5.43 23.26
C GLN A 67 -3.94 4.95 24.45
N LYS A 68 -5.27 5.16 24.42
CA LYS A 68 -6.20 4.68 25.45
C LYS A 68 -6.52 3.18 25.30
N GLN A 69 -6.35 2.62 24.11
CA GLN A 69 -6.61 1.21 23.86
C GLN A 69 -5.40 0.38 24.31
N LYS A 70 -5.52 -0.24 25.49
CA LYS A 70 -4.44 -1.01 26.13
C LYS A 70 -4.05 -2.30 25.41
N SER A 71 -4.87 -2.82 24.49
CA SER A 71 -4.58 -4.05 23.76
C SER A 71 -4.79 -3.91 22.25
N PRO A 72 -3.75 -4.23 21.46
CA PRO A 72 -3.86 -4.35 20.01
C PRO A 72 -4.88 -5.41 19.59
N ARG A 73 -5.71 -5.10 18.58
CA ARG A 73 -6.71 -6.01 18.01
C ARG A 73 -6.35 -6.32 16.56
N VAL A 74 -6.70 -7.52 16.12
CA VAL A 74 -6.60 -7.88 14.69
C VAL A 74 -7.63 -7.07 13.93
N ARG A 75 -7.19 -6.38 12.88
CA ARG A 75 -8.01 -5.49 12.06
C ARG A 75 -7.57 -5.59 10.60
N PRO A 76 -8.48 -5.44 9.63
CA PRO A 76 -8.12 -5.36 8.23
C PRO A 76 -7.57 -3.97 7.91
N ILE A 77 -6.46 -3.92 7.18
CA ILE A 77 -5.73 -2.70 6.83
C ILE A 77 -5.44 -2.69 5.34
N ILE A 78 -5.78 -1.59 4.68
CA ILE A 78 -5.29 -1.24 3.35
C ILE A 78 -3.85 -0.75 3.48
N GLU A 79 -2.89 -1.52 2.95
CA GLU A 79 -1.46 -1.20 3.02
C GLU A 79 -0.97 -0.56 1.72
N ASN A 80 -1.14 -1.26 0.59
CA ASN A 80 -0.54 -0.89 -0.69
C ASN A 80 -1.60 -0.57 -1.74
N LEU A 81 -2.17 0.64 -1.70
CA LEU A 81 -3.04 1.16 -2.76
C LEU A 81 -2.27 2.09 -3.69
N ALA A 82 -2.06 1.66 -4.92
CA ALA A 82 -1.38 2.45 -5.95
C ALA A 82 -2.09 2.34 -7.31
N VAL A 83 -2.17 3.45 -8.02
CA VAL A 83 -2.68 3.52 -9.39
C VAL A 83 -1.68 4.28 -10.25
N ASN A 84 -1.38 3.72 -11.42
CA ASN A 84 -0.57 4.35 -12.45
C ASN A 84 -1.16 5.73 -12.77
N GLU A 85 -0.29 6.75 -12.82
CA GLU A 85 -0.68 8.15 -12.93
C GLU A 85 -1.60 8.43 -14.13
N GLU A 86 -1.37 7.78 -15.26
CA GLU A 86 -2.18 7.92 -16.48
C GLU A 86 -3.62 7.42 -16.30
N TYR A 87 -3.83 6.48 -15.37
CA TYR A 87 -5.12 5.86 -15.07
C TYR A 87 -5.79 6.44 -13.82
N ARG A 88 -5.19 7.45 -13.18
CA ARG A 88 -5.79 8.13 -12.02
C ARG A 88 -7.01 8.95 -12.42
N ARG A 89 -7.92 9.15 -11.46
CA ARG A 89 -9.20 9.86 -11.63
C ARG A 89 -10.15 9.22 -12.65
N GLN A 90 -9.89 7.98 -13.05
CA GLN A 90 -10.78 7.16 -13.89
C GLN A 90 -11.57 6.11 -13.07
N GLY A 91 -11.59 6.23 -11.74
CA GLY A 91 -12.30 5.30 -10.86
C GLY A 91 -11.51 4.03 -10.46
N VAL A 92 -10.32 3.79 -11.03
CA VAL A 92 -9.51 2.59 -10.77
C VAL A 92 -9.22 2.38 -9.28
N GLY A 93 -8.77 3.44 -8.57
CA GLY A 93 -8.46 3.34 -7.15
C GLY A 93 -9.67 3.01 -6.28
N LYS A 94 -10.84 3.55 -6.63
CA LYS A 94 -12.10 3.26 -5.94
C LYS A 94 -12.53 1.81 -6.17
N ALA A 95 -12.49 1.34 -7.41
CA ALA A 95 -12.84 -0.04 -7.73
C ALA A 95 -11.92 -1.06 -7.01
N LEU A 96 -10.63 -0.73 -6.90
CA LEU A 96 -9.67 -1.53 -6.14
C LEU A 96 -9.97 -1.54 -4.63
N LEU A 97 -10.32 -0.38 -4.06
CA LEU A 97 -10.72 -0.27 -2.66
C LEU A 97 -12.00 -1.07 -2.36
N GLU A 98 -13.04 -0.90 -3.18
CA GLU A 98 -14.31 -1.64 -3.05
C GLU A 98 -14.11 -3.16 -3.14
N ALA A 99 -13.18 -3.62 -3.99
CA ALA A 99 -12.84 -5.04 -4.08
C ALA A 99 -12.23 -5.56 -2.77
N CYS A 100 -11.34 -4.79 -2.15
CA CYS A 100 -10.80 -5.12 -0.82
C CYS A 100 -11.90 -5.13 0.25
N GLU A 101 -12.75 -4.11 0.28
CA GLU A 101 -13.87 -4.01 1.24
C GLU A 101 -14.79 -5.21 1.14
N GLN A 102 -15.22 -5.57 -0.07
CA GLN A 102 -16.07 -6.74 -0.31
C GLN A 102 -15.38 -8.05 0.11
N ASN A 103 -14.09 -8.17 -0.13
CA ASN A 103 -13.33 -9.36 0.27
C ASN A 103 -13.21 -9.49 1.79
N VAL A 104 -12.98 -8.39 2.49
CA VAL A 104 -12.93 -8.38 3.97
C VAL A 104 -14.24 -8.84 4.59
N GLN A 105 -15.38 -8.56 3.97
CA GLN A 105 -16.69 -9.06 4.45
C GLN A 105 -16.78 -10.60 4.46
N THR A 106 -15.91 -11.30 3.73
CA THR A 106 -15.85 -12.77 3.69
C THR A 106 -14.91 -13.37 4.75
N TRP A 107 -14.11 -12.54 5.43
CA TRP A 107 -13.11 -12.99 6.39
C TRP A 107 -13.75 -13.43 7.72
N ILE A 108 -13.09 -14.37 8.40
CA ILE A 108 -13.49 -14.89 9.70
C ILE A 108 -12.32 -14.68 10.69
N PRO A 109 -12.54 -14.03 11.85
CA PRO A 109 -13.80 -13.44 12.31
C PRO A 109 -14.24 -12.24 11.44
N PHE A 110 -15.53 -11.92 11.50
CA PHE A 110 -16.07 -10.76 10.81
C PHE A 110 -15.47 -9.46 11.37
N HIS A 111 -15.24 -8.49 10.48
CA HIS A 111 -14.69 -7.18 10.82
C HIS A 111 -15.71 -6.07 10.52
N ASP A 112 -15.99 -5.25 11.52
CA ASP A 112 -16.93 -4.12 11.38
C ASP A 112 -16.31 -2.92 10.66
N ASP A 113 -14.98 -2.78 10.74
CA ASP A 113 -14.23 -1.62 10.24
C ASP A 113 -13.01 -2.08 9.43
N ILE A 114 -12.66 -1.29 8.42
CA ILE A 114 -11.39 -1.38 7.67
C ILE A 114 -10.57 -0.12 7.87
N PHE A 115 -9.25 -0.27 7.97
CA PHE A 115 -8.33 0.81 8.29
C PHE A 115 -7.38 1.08 7.14
N ALA A 116 -6.81 2.28 7.12
CA ALA A 116 -5.74 2.67 6.23
C ALA A 116 -4.80 3.59 7.01
N GLN A 117 -3.50 3.50 6.73
CA GLN A 117 -2.53 4.46 7.23
C GLN A 117 -2.17 5.42 6.09
N VAL A 118 -2.19 6.71 6.37
CA VAL A 118 -1.87 7.76 5.39
C VAL A 118 -0.84 8.67 6.02
N GLU A 119 0.28 8.85 5.32
CA GLU A 119 1.29 9.83 5.73
C GLU A 119 0.68 11.24 5.79
N ASP A 120 1.04 12.03 6.82
CA ASP A 120 0.50 13.38 7.01
C ASP A 120 0.65 14.30 5.78
N GLY A 121 1.74 14.14 5.04
CA GLY A 121 2.01 14.91 3.81
C GLY A 121 1.20 14.46 2.60
N ASN A 122 0.56 13.30 2.64
CA ASN A 122 -0.17 12.74 1.49
C ASN A 122 -1.64 13.17 1.49
N LEU A 123 -1.85 14.46 1.27
CA LEU A 123 -3.19 15.07 1.24
C LEU A 123 -4.12 14.41 0.23
N LYS A 124 -3.60 13.99 -0.93
CA LYS A 124 -4.38 13.33 -1.99
C LYS A 124 -4.93 11.98 -1.53
N ALA A 125 -4.13 11.17 -0.85
CA ALA A 125 -4.59 9.90 -0.31
C ALA A 125 -5.60 10.11 0.82
N LYS A 126 -5.36 11.10 1.70
CA LYS A 126 -6.28 11.47 2.77
C LYS A 126 -7.66 11.87 2.22
N GLU A 127 -7.69 12.76 1.24
CA GLU A 127 -8.91 13.17 0.54
C GLU A 127 -9.59 11.97 -0.13
N PHE A 128 -8.83 11.14 -0.85
CA PHE A 128 -9.37 9.92 -1.46
C PHE A 128 -10.08 9.01 -0.46
N PHE A 129 -9.48 8.72 0.70
CA PHE A 129 -10.13 7.88 1.70
C PHE A 129 -11.35 8.58 2.32
N MET A 130 -11.28 9.88 2.62
CA MET A 130 -12.41 10.64 3.13
C MET A 130 -13.61 10.66 2.16
N ASP A 131 -13.35 10.81 0.87
CA ASP A 131 -14.37 10.74 -0.20
C ASP A 131 -15.00 9.34 -0.33
N ASN A 132 -14.34 8.31 0.20
CA ASN A 132 -14.85 6.93 0.29
C ASN A 132 -15.33 6.58 1.72
N ASN A 133 -15.80 7.57 2.48
CA ASN A 133 -16.42 7.43 3.81
C ASN A 133 -15.48 7.01 4.96
N PHE A 134 -14.16 7.04 4.76
CA PHE A 134 -13.23 6.82 5.86
C PHE A 134 -13.23 8.04 6.79
N LYS A 135 -12.94 7.79 8.07
CA LYS A 135 -12.83 8.82 9.10
C LYS A 135 -11.44 8.75 9.72
N VAL A 136 -10.89 9.91 10.05
CA VAL A 136 -9.66 10.00 10.82
C VAL A 136 -9.98 9.56 12.26
N VAL A 137 -9.43 8.41 12.66
CA VAL A 137 -9.63 7.85 14.01
C VAL A 137 -8.44 8.08 14.93
N TYR A 138 -7.26 8.30 14.34
CA TYR A 138 -6.00 8.53 15.04
C TYR A 138 -5.08 9.37 14.16
N SER A 139 -4.30 10.24 14.80
CA SER A 139 -3.21 11.02 14.20
C SER A 139 -2.04 10.90 15.16
N ASP A 140 -0.86 10.55 14.64
CA ASP A 140 0.34 10.43 15.44
C ASP A 140 1.30 11.56 15.07
N ASP A 141 1.30 12.63 15.87
CA ASP A 141 2.13 13.80 15.61
C ASP A 141 3.65 13.50 15.74
N ASP A 142 3.99 12.36 16.37
CA ASP A 142 5.37 11.89 16.59
C ASP A 142 5.84 10.93 15.50
N CYS A 143 4.94 10.34 14.70
CA CYS A 143 5.27 9.39 13.64
C CYS A 143 5.61 10.13 12.33
N LYS A 144 6.70 10.90 12.36
CA LYS A 144 7.26 11.53 11.17
C LYS A 144 8.29 10.59 10.55
N LYS A 145 8.26 10.47 9.23
CA LYS A 145 9.32 9.78 8.50
C LYS A 145 10.62 10.54 8.71
N ASP A 146 11.54 9.95 9.46
CA ASP A 146 12.91 10.44 9.52
C ASP A 146 13.57 10.21 8.16
N ASP A 147 13.79 11.29 7.41
CA ASP A 147 14.59 11.24 6.19
C ASP A 147 16.06 11.02 6.56
N LEU A 148 16.43 9.74 6.75
CA LEU A 148 17.81 9.32 7.01
C LEU A 148 18.76 9.61 5.84
N GLU A 149 18.28 10.14 4.71
CA GLU A 149 19.10 10.51 3.55
C GLU A 149 20.14 11.62 3.87
N GLY A 150 19.98 12.35 4.98
CA GLY A 150 20.94 13.33 5.47
C GLY A 150 21.95 12.82 6.51
N LEU A 151 21.80 11.59 7.01
CA LEU A 151 22.65 11.00 8.06
C LEU A 151 23.76 10.09 7.49
N ALA A 152 24.24 10.40 6.28
CA ALA A 152 25.51 9.88 5.82
C ALA A 152 26.62 10.46 6.73
N PHE A 153 27.04 9.64 7.69
CA PHE A 153 28.06 9.89 8.70
C PHE A 153 29.24 10.70 8.14
N SER A 154 29.46 11.90 8.69
CA SER A 154 30.76 12.56 8.63
C SER A 154 31.74 11.79 9.51
N GLN A 155 32.58 10.95 8.90
CA GLN A 155 33.87 10.57 9.45
C GLN A 155 34.96 10.85 8.42
#